data_AF-A0A850G5E5-F1
#
_entry.id   AF-A0A850G5E5-F1
#
_cell.length_a   1.000
_cell.length_b   1.000
_cell.length_c   1.000
_cell.angle_alpha   90.00
_cell.angle_beta   90.00
_cell.angle_gamma   90.00
#
_symmetry.space_group_name_H-M   'P 1'
#
loop_
_entity.id
_entity.type
_entity.pdbx_description
1 polymer ?
#
loop_
_entity_poly.entity_id
_entity_poly.type
_entity_poly.pdbx_seq_one_letter_code
_entity_poly.pdbx_strand_id
1 'polypeptide(L)'
;MTEIRRLRALLVISLCACAPVDSRSTVDLHPRPPAAKGDTIPTPPPGEQLIERDFSADYVQLGPRVLIELREHPRCATTRHRPVTRVEDVHRTTRGFIAWDFALGGLASGVAALAFAKPEVFSVRLIDSQGRLAYDRSPAWVTGGVFAGVGAILLAAGVVNVMRSTDEVRYADAFAVDLGPSHPCPGGPLPVANRRLRLSLPGRDEGEATRVIAGRSDAHGRARFELSLEPNPAAAPDSAPAPDKALRAAVLEIGEAEPDPSSDPGPDAWAPKPLILRLRVPWTDGVQAHSGSADTRTLDQPGLELPSQGDSKRKNSP
;
A
#
# COMPACT_ATOMS: atom_id res chain seq x y z
N MET A 1 -5.58 56.99 -20.78
CA MET A 1 -4.64 56.11 -20.05
C MET A 1 -5.29 54.86 -19.45
N THR A 2 -6.47 54.44 -19.94
CA THR A 2 -7.30 53.38 -19.33
C THR A 2 -7.44 52.11 -20.18
N GLU A 3 -7.01 52.12 -21.45
CA GLU A 3 -7.16 50.96 -22.35
C GLU A 3 -6.00 49.96 -22.30
N ILE A 4 -4.78 50.41 -21.98
CA ILE A 4 -3.59 49.54 -21.95
C ILE A 4 -3.67 48.49 -20.81
N ARG A 5 -4.50 48.72 -19.78
CA ARG A 5 -4.69 47.77 -18.67
C ARG A 5 -5.60 46.59 -19.03
N ARG A 6 -6.50 46.70 -20.01
CA ARG A 6 -7.40 45.58 -20.39
C ARG A 6 -6.71 44.55 -21.29
N LEU A 7 -5.75 44.97 -22.12
CA LEU A 7 -5.00 44.05 -22.98
C LEU A 7 -4.04 43.11 -22.21
N ARG A 8 -3.53 43.54 -21.05
CA ARG A 8 -2.66 42.69 -20.21
C ARG A 8 -3.42 41.59 -19.46
N ALA A 9 -4.72 41.74 -19.26
CA ALA A 9 -5.54 40.74 -18.55
C ALA A 9 -5.88 39.50 -19.43
N LEU A 10 -5.93 39.67 -20.76
CA LEU A 10 -6.26 38.58 -21.69
C LEU A 10 -5.06 37.69 -22.04
N LEU A 11 -3.83 38.21 -21.97
CA LEU A 11 -2.62 37.43 -22.32
C LEU A 11 -2.19 36.45 -21.21
N VAL A 12 -2.58 36.68 -19.96
CA VAL A 12 -2.18 35.84 -18.80
C VAL A 12 -2.99 34.53 -18.74
N ILE A 13 -4.16 34.46 -19.38
CA ILE A 13 -5.02 33.27 -19.32
C ILE A 13 -4.50 32.15 -20.25
N SER A 14 -3.66 32.46 -21.24
CA SER A 14 -3.18 31.47 -22.23
C SER A 14 -1.96 30.65 -21.78
N LEU A 15 -1.30 30.98 -20.67
CA LEU A 15 -0.03 30.35 -20.23
C LEU A 15 -0.17 29.31 -19.10
N CYS A 16 -1.37 29.07 -18.56
CA CYS A 16 -1.55 28.27 -17.34
C CYS A 16 -2.40 26.99 -17.47
N ALA A 17 -2.67 26.47 -18.67
CA ALA A 17 -3.56 25.30 -18.81
C ALA A 17 -2.85 24.04 -19.38
N CYS A 18 -1.60 23.78 -19.00
CA CYS A 18 -1.09 22.41 -18.99
C CYS A 18 -1.50 21.77 -17.66
N ALA A 19 -2.80 21.53 -17.47
CA ALA A 19 -3.24 20.70 -16.35
C ALA A 19 -2.90 19.24 -16.73
N PRO A 20 -1.98 18.57 -16.01
CA PRO A 20 -1.70 17.17 -16.27
C PRO A 20 -3.00 16.37 -16.06
N VAL A 21 -3.39 15.59 -17.07
CA VAL A 21 -4.50 14.65 -16.94
C VAL A 21 -3.98 13.51 -16.07
N ASP A 22 -4.31 13.56 -14.77
CA ASP A 22 -4.00 12.52 -13.80
C ASP A 22 -4.93 11.32 -14.06
N SER A 23 -4.47 10.36 -14.87
CA SER A 23 -5.22 9.13 -15.14
C SER A 23 -4.99 8.15 -14.00
N ARG A 24 -5.97 8.01 -13.09
CA ARG A 24 -5.99 6.94 -12.10
C ARG A 24 -6.74 5.75 -12.68
N SER A 25 -6.07 4.61 -12.87
CA SER A 25 -6.75 3.36 -13.20
C SER A 25 -7.22 2.68 -11.91
N THR A 26 -8.54 2.63 -11.71
CA THR A 26 -9.15 1.77 -10.69
C THR A 26 -9.49 0.43 -11.34
N VAL A 27 -9.03 -0.67 -10.75
CA VAL A 27 -9.36 -2.02 -11.23
C VAL A 27 -10.70 -2.41 -10.62
N ASP A 28 -11.78 -2.19 -11.37
CA ASP A 28 -13.11 -2.62 -10.97
C ASP A 28 -13.42 -4.02 -11.52
N LEU A 29 -13.94 -4.87 -10.64
CA LEU A 29 -14.36 -6.23 -10.97
C LEU A 29 -15.87 -6.25 -11.20
N HIS A 30 -16.30 -6.58 -12.41
CA HIS A 30 -17.72 -6.74 -12.71
C HIS A 30 -18.09 -8.23 -12.83
N PRO A 31 -19.21 -8.66 -12.21
CA PRO A 31 -19.76 -9.98 -12.48
C PRO A 31 -20.10 -10.11 -13.96
N ARG A 32 -19.60 -11.15 -14.63
CA ARG A 32 -19.96 -11.42 -16.01
C ARG A 32 -21.47 -11.73 -16.09
N PRO A 33 -22.24 -11.14 -17.01
CA PRO A 33 -23.57 -11.64 -17.32
C PRO A 33 -23.47 -13.11 -17.78
N PRO A 34 -24.47 -13.95 -17.46
CA PRO A 34 -24.42 -15.37 -17.80
C PRO A 34 -24.18 -15.53 -19.30
N ALA A 35 -23.16 -16.30 -19.65
CA ALA A 35 -22.73 -16.48 -21.04
C ALA A 35 -23.91 -16.91 -21.92
N ALA A 36 -24.02 -16.30 -23.12
CA ALA A 36 -24.87 -16.84 -24.16
C ALA A 36 -24.47 -18.30 -24.41
N LYS A 37 -25.46 -19.19 -24.60
CA LYS A 37 -25.26 -20.64 -24.84
C LYS A 37 -24.07 -20.87 -25.80
N GLY A 38 -22.93 -21.33 -25.28
CA GLY A 38 -21.76 -21.69 -26.09
C GLY A 38 -20.41 -21.26 -25.53
N ASP A 39 -20.33 -20.17 -24.76
CA ASP A 39 -19.07 -19.68 -24.19
C ASP A 39 -18.73 -20.43 -22.88
N THR A 40 -18.09 -21.59 -23.03
CA THR A 40 -17.49 -22.31 -21.90
C THR A 40 -16.00 -22.01 -21.86
N ILE A 41 -15.63 -20.93 -21.15
CA ILE A 41 -14.22 -20.71 -20.81
C ILE A 41 -13.81 -21.87 -19.89
N PRO A 42 -12.69 -22.57 -20.17
CA PRO A 42 -12.21 -23.63 -19.31
C PRO A 42 -11.84 -23.03 -17.94
N THR A 43 -12.68 -23.29 -16.93
CA THR A 43 -12.40 -22.93 -15.55
C THR A 43 -11.24 -23.80 -15.05
N PRO A 44 -10.22 -23.21 -14.40
CA PRO A 44 -9.18 -24.00 -13.77
C PRO A 44 -9.81 -24.99 -12.78
N PRO A 45 -9.27 -26.22 -12.65
CA PRO A 45 -9.78 -27.16 -11.66
C PRO A 45 -9.71 -26.53 -10.26
N PRO A 46 -10.64 -26.87 -9.36
CA PRO A 46 -10.55 -26.45 -7.97
C PRO A 46 -9.25 -26.98 -7.37
N GLY A 47 -8.61 -26.15 -6.53
CA GLY A 47 -7.39 -26.51 -5.82
C GLY A 47 -7.55 -26.33 -4.31
N GLU A 48 -6.54 -26.75 -3.58
CA GLU A 48 -6.37 -26.35 -2.17
C GLU A 48 -5.34 -25.22 -2.11
N GLN A 49 -5.67 -24.18 -1.36
CA GLN A 49 -4.77 -23.06 -1.11
C GLN A 49 -4.59 -22.89 0.40
N LEU A 50 -3.34 -22.70 0.82
CA LEU A 50 -3.01 -22.30 2.18
C LEU A 50 -3.51 -20.87 2.42
N ILE A 51 -4.37 -20.70 3.41
CA ILE A 51 -4.99 -19.40 3.74
C ILE A 51 -4.52 -18.84 5.08
N GLU A 52 -4.12 -19.71 6.00
CA GLU A 52 -3.72 -19.33 7.35
C GLU A 52 -2.72 -20.33 7.94
N ARG A 53 -1.86 -19.85 8.83
CA ARG A 53 -0.90 -20.66 9.59
C ARG A 53 -1.14 -20.41 11.07
N ASP A 54 -1.65 -21.42 11.77
CA ASP A 54 -1.76 -21.41 13.22
C ASP A 54 -0.54 -22.08 13.86
N PHE A 55 -0.28 -21.77 15.13
CA PHE A 55 0.86 -22.30 15.86
C PHE A 55 0.44 -22.84 17.22
N SER A 56 1.10 -23.90 17.66
CA SER A 56 1.03 -24.40 19.03
C SER A 56 2.43 -24.55 19.62
N ALA A 57 2.59 -24.20 20.88
CA ALA A 57 3.81 -24.37 21.65
C ALA A 57 3.53 -25.27 22.86
N ASP A 58 4.20 -26.42 22.93
CA ASP A 58 4.33 -27.17 24.18
C ASP A 58 5.61 -26.73 24.87
N TYR A 59 5.55 -26.41 26.16
CA TYR A 59 6.71 -25.91 26.89
C TYR A 59 6.92 -26.57 28.24
N VAL A 60 8.19 -26.64 28.63
CA VAL A 60 8.63 -27.09 29.95
C VAL A 60 9.61 -26.06 30.51
N GLN A 61 9.28 -25.52 31.67
CA GLN A 61 10.12 -24.64 32.46
C GLN A 61 10.80 -25.43 33.58
N LEU A 62 12.13 -25.31 33.65
CA LEU A 62 13.00 -25.89 34.67
C LEU A 62 13.82 -24.76 35.30
N GLY A 63 13.34 -24.21 36.43
CA GLY A 63 13.93 -23.03 37.06
C GLY A 63 13.96 -21.83 36.09
N PRO A 64 15.16 -21.29 35.75
CA PRO A 64 15.30 -20.19 34.80
C PRO A 64 15.29 -20.63 33.34
N ARG A 65 15.19 -21.93 33.01
CA ARG A 65 15.25 -22.42 31.63
C ARG A 65 13.86 -22.75 31.11
N VAL A 66 13.53 -22.30 29.91
CA VAL A 66 12.29 -22.68 29.21
C VAL A 66 12.67 -23.41 27.93
N LEU A 67 12.18 -24.64 27.82
CA LEU A 67 12.26 -25.46 26.63
C LEU A 67 10.90 -25.41 25.93
N ILE A 68 10.88 -25.17 24.63
CA ILE A 68 9.65 -25.07 23.83
C ILE A 68 9.77 -26.00 22.64
N GLU A 69 8.69 -26.70 22.31
CA GLU A 69 8.48 -27.41 21.03
C GLU A 69 7.34 -26.72 20.27
N LEU A 70 7.65 -26.22 19.07
CA LEU A 70 6.73 -25.46 18.24
C LEU A 70 6.23 -26.31 17.07
N ARG A 71 4.91 -26.28 16.88
CA ARG A 71 4.23 -26.94 15.76
C ARG A 71 3.35 -25.96 15.02
N GLU A 72 3.41 -26.03 13.70
CA GLU A 72 2.56 -25.29 12.78
C GLU A 72 1.34 -26.14 12.41
N HIS A 73 0.17 -25.53 12.43
CA HIS A 73 -1.10 -26.10 12.01
C HIS A 73 -1.59 -25.34 10.77
N PRO A 74 -1.15 -25.73 9.55
CA PRO A 74 -1.56 -25.04 8.34
C PRO A 74 -3.06 -25.27 8.06
N ARG A 75 -3.77 -24.18 7.71
CA ARG A 75 -5.17 -24.23 7.30
C ARG A 75 -5.33 -23.92 5.82
N CYS A 76 -6.03 -24.81 5.13
CA CYS A 76 -6.31 -24.74 3.72
C CYS A 76 -7.79 -24.40 3.49
N ALA A 77 -8.07 -23.80 2.35
CA ALA A 77 -9.43 -23.66 1.83
C ALA A 77 -9.47 -24.21 0.41
N THR A 78 -10.62 -24.77 0.04
CA THR A 78 -10.89 -25.12 -1.35
C THR A 78 -11.09 -23.84 -2.15
N THR A 79 -10.39 -23.72 -3.27
CA THR A 79 -10.52 -22.58 -4.16
C THR A 79 -11.53 -22.88 -5.25
N ARG A 80 -12.44 -21.94 -5.48
CA ARG A 80 -13.34 -21.98 -6.64
C ARG A 80 -13.08 -20.76 -7.49
N HIS A 81 -12.70 -20.99 -8.73
CA HIS A 81 -12.54 -19.93 -9.71
C HIS A 81 -13.92 -19.51 -10.25
N ARG A 82 -14.25 -18.23 -10.08
CA ARG A 82 -15.44 -17.61 -10.66
C ARG A 82 -15.01 -16.69 -11.80
N PRO A 83 -15.54 -16.87 -13.02
CA PRO A 83 -15.20 -15.96 -14.12
C PRO A 83 -15.71 -14.56 -13.80
N VAL A 84 -14.81 -13.59 -13.91
CA VAL A 84 -15.11 -12.16 -13.74
C VAL A 84 -14.52 -11.39 -14.91
N THR A 85 -15.13 -10.25 -15.21
CA THR A 85 -14.58 -9.35 -16.21
C THR A 85 -13.72 -8.33 -15.47
N ARG A 86 -12.42 -8.32 -15.76
CA ARG A 86 -11.50 -7.31 -15.24
C ARG A 86 -11.47 -6.13 -16.21
N VAL A 87 -11.67 -4.93 -15.70
CA VAL A 87 -11.32 -3.71 -16.43
C VAL A 87 -9.81 -3.58 -16.39
N GLU A 88 -9.14 -3.87 -17.50
CA GLU A 88 -7.67 -3.79 -17.57
C GLU A 88 -7.21 -2.36 -17.81
N ASP A 89 -7.93 -1.64 -18.67
CA ASP A 89 -7.52 -0.32 -19.08
C ASP A 89 -8.69 0.54 -19.53
N VAL A 90 -8.67 1.80 -19.10
CA VAL A 90 -9.59 2.85 -19.54
C VAL A 90 -8.76 3.79 -20.40
N HIS A 91 -8.72 3.49 -21.70
CA HIS A 91 -8.05 4.35 -22.64
C HIS A 91 -9.01 5.43 -23.11
N ARG A 92 -8.71 6.68 -22.75
CA ARG A 92 -9.38 7.83 -23.36
C ARG A 92 -8.86 7.99 -24.78
N THR A 93 -9.57 7.40 -25.73
CA THR A 93 -9.22 7.54 -27.15
C THR A 93 -9.47 8.97 -27.60
N THR A 94 -8.43 9.78 -27.54
CA THR A 94 -8.40 11.02 -28.31
C THR A 94 -7.98 10.61 -29.71
N ARG A 95 -8.93 10.51 -30.64
CA ARG A 95 -8.59 10.39 -32.07
C ARG A 95 -7.54 11.47 -32.34
N GLY A 96 -6.39 11.13 -32.90
CA GLY A 96 -5.20 11.99 -33.03
C GLY A 96 -5.43 13.38 -33.67
N PHE A 97 -6.64 13.60 -34.17
CA PHE A 97 -7.24 14.90 -34.48
C PHE A 97 -7.11 15.95 -33.37
N ILE A 98 -7.27 15.59 -32.09
CA ILE A 98 -7.29 16.58 -30.99
C ILE A 98 -5.94 17.31 -30.86
N ALA A 99 -4.82 16.59 -30.94
CA ALA A 99 -3.49 17.19 -30.84
C ALA A 99 -3.21 18.16 -32.01
N TRP A 100 -3.70 17.83 -33.21
CA TRP A 100 -3.57 18.67 -34.40
C TRP A 100 -4.43 19.93 -34.33
N ASP A 101 -5.66 19.84 -33.81
CA ASP A 101 -6.55 20.99 -33.65
C ASP A 101 -5.93 22.06 -32.72
N PHE A 102 -5.35 21.61 -31.60
CA PHE A 102 -4.66 22.53 -30.67
C PHE A 102 -3.34 23.06 -31.22
N ALA A 103 -2.55 22.24 -31.92
CA ALA A 103 -1.29 22.68 -32.53
C ALA A 103 -1.52 23.72 -33.63
N LEU A 104 -2.47 23.47 -34.55
CA LEU A 104 -2.82 24.40 -35.62
C LEU A 104 -3.51 25.65 -35.07
N GLY A 105 -4.39 25.50 -34.09
CA GLY A 105 -5.03 26.62 -33.40
C GLY A 105 -4.00 27.52 -32.71
N GLY A 106 -3.07 26.93 -31.96
CA GLY A 106 -1.97 27.65 -31.30
C GLY A 106 -1.04 28.36 -32.28
N LEU A 107 -0.67 27.72 -33.39
CA LEU A 107 0.14 28.35 -34.45
C LEU A 107 -0.59 29.54 -35.10
N ALA A 108 -1.86 29.38 -35.45
CA ALA A 108 -2.66 30.46 -36.03
C ALA A 108 -2.81 31.64 -35.06
N SER A 109 -3.12 31.37 -33.79
CA SER A 109 -3.17 32.40 -32.75
C SER A 109 -1.80 33.06 -32.51
N GLY A 110 -0.69 32.31 -32.64
CA GLY A 110 0.67 32.85 -32.54
C GLY A 110 1.01 33.81 -33.68
N VAL A 111 0.64 33.47 -34.93
CA VAL A 111 0.79 34.37 -36.08
C VAL A 111 -0.05 35.63 -35.91
N ALA A 112 -1.29 35.49 -35.41
CA ALA A 112 -2.15 36.63 -35.12
C ALA A 112 -1.54 37.56 -34.05
N ALA A 113 -1.03 36.98 -32.95
CA ALA A 113 -0.37 37.74 -31.90
C ALA A 113 0.88 38.48 -32.43
N LEU A 114 1.67 37.83 -33.29
CA LEU A 114 2.83 38.45 -33.92
C LEU A 114 2.43 39.61 -34.86
N ALA A 115 1.36 39.45 -35.64
CA ALA A 115 0.85 40.49 -36.53
C ALA A 115 0.36 41.73 -35.76
N PHE A 116 -0.28 41.54 -34.59
CA PHE A 116 -0.70 42.66 -33.75
C PHE A 116 0.44 43.28 -32.93
N ALA A 117 1.41 42.47 -32.47
CA ALA A 117 2.54 42.96 -31.67
C ALA A 117 3.61 43.66 -32.51
N LYS A 118 3.85 43.17 -33.74
CA LYS A 118 4.82 43.73 -34.69
C LYS A 118 4.18 43.91 -36.08
N PRO A 119 3.25 44.86 -36.23
CA PRO A 119 2.55 45.08 -37.51
C PRO A 119 3.51 45.48 -38.65
N GLU A 120 4.70 45.97 -38.31
CA GLU A 120 5.74 46.37 -39.26
C GLU A 120 6.37 45.20 -40.04
N VAL A 121 6.24 43.97 -39.54
CA VAL A 121 6.70 42.75 -40.23
C VAL A 121 5.73 42.35 -41.35
N PHE A 122 4.48 42.79 -41.27
CA PHE A 122 3.40 42.43 -42.19
C PHE A 122 2.88 43.65 -42.99
N SER A 123 3.49 44.82 -42.83
CA SER A 123 3.12 46.04 -43.54
C SER A 123 3.90 46.21 -44.83
N VAL A 124 3.27 46.89 -45.80
CA VAL A 124 3.95 47.31 -47.03
C VAL A 124 4.72 48.60 -46.74
N ARG A 125 5.99 48.65 -47.18
CA ARG A 125 6.80 49.87 -47.12
C ARG A 125 6.30 50.86 -48.18
N LEU A 126 5.87 52.02 -47.73
CA LEU A 126 5.48 53.14 -48.56
C LEU A 126 6.48 54.28 -48.38
N ILE A 127 6.66 55.09 -49.43
CA ILE A 127 7.44 56.33 -49.36
C ILE A 127 6.42 57.47 -49.44
N ASP A 128 6.38 58.31 -48.41
CA ASP A 128 5.46 59.45 -48.38
C ASP A 128 5.91 60.55 -49.35
N SER A 129 5.06 61.56 -49.54
CA SER A 129 5.36 62.71 -50.42
C SER A 129 6.53 63.58 -49.95
N GLN A 130 7.10 63.30 -48.76
CA GLN A 130 8.27 63.94 -48.20
C GLN A 130 9.52 63.03 -48.22
N GLY A 131 9.44 61.87 -48.89
CA GLY A 131 10.55 60.92 -48.99
C GLY A 131 10.80 60.09 -47.73
N ARG A 132 9.90 60.11 -46.75
CA ARG A 132 10.02 59.33 -45.51
C ARG A 132 9.38 57.96 -45.68
N LEU A 133 9.95 56.97 -44.98
CA LEU A 133 9.39 55.63 -44.90
C LEU A 133 8.12 55.65 -44.04
N ALA A 134 6.98 55.43 -44.66
CA ALA A 134 5.70 55.19 -44.01
C ALA A 134 5.34 53.70 -44.15
N TYR A 135 4.60 53.15 -43.19
CA TYR A 135 4.15 51.77 -43.23
C TYR A 135 2.63 51.72 -43.29
N ASP A 136 2.08 51.09 -44.33
CA ASP A 136 0.65 50.74 -44.32
C ASP A 136 0.46 49.49 -43.45
N ARG A 137 -0.09 49.71 -42.26
CA ARG A 137 -0.35 48.65 -41.27
C ARG A 137 -1.68 47.93 -41.53
N SER A 138 -2.48 48.34 -42.50
CA SER A 138 -3.77 47.72 -42.82
C SER A 138 -3.65 46.22 -43.13
N PRO A 139 -2.66 45.74 -43.92
CA PRO A 139 -2.46 44.32 -44.17
C PRO A 139 -2.14 43.53 -42.90
N ALA A 140 -1.44 44.12 -41.93
CA ALA A 140 -1.13 43.48 -40.66
C ALA A 140 -2.39 43.25 -39.81
N TRP A 141 -3.31 44.24 -39.77
CA TRP A 141 -4.59 44.10 -39.07
C TRP A 141 -5.51 43.07 -39.73
N VAL A 142 -5.57 43.05 -41.06
CA VAL A 142 -6.35 42.06 -41.82
C VAL A 142 -5.79 40.66 -41.59
N THR A 143 -4.48 40.49 -41.74
CA THR A 143 -3.79 39.20 -41.55
C THR A 143 -3.97 38.71 -40.10
N GLY A 144 -3.72 39.58 -39.12
CA GLY A 144 -3.91 39.25 -37.71
C GLY A 144 -5.35 38.86 -37.39
N GLY A 145 -6.34 39.58 -37.94
CA GLY A 145 -7.76 39.27 -37.76
C GLY A 145 -8.17 37.91 -38.34
N VAL A 146 -7.71 37.59 -39.55
CA VAL A 146 -7.98 36.29 -40.19
C VAL A 146 -7.39 35.15 -39.37
N PHE A 147 -6.11 35.24 -39.00
CA PHE A 147 -5.45 34.20 -38.21
C PHE A 147 -6.02 34.08 -36.79
N ALA A 148 -6.47 35.19 -36.18
CA ALA A 148 -7.15 35.14 -34.89
C ALA A 148 -8.49 34.40 -35.00
N GLY A 149 -9.27 34.65 -36.06
CA GLY A 149 -10.52 33.96 -36.33
C GLY A 149 -10.33 32.46 -36.56
N VAL A 150 -9.36 32.08 -37.40
CA VAL A 150 -9.02 30.66 -37.65
C VAL A 150 -8.55 29.98 -36.37
N GLY A 151 -7.65 30.61 -35.61
CA GLY A 151 -7.17 30.09 -34.34
C GLY A 151 -8.30 29.85 -33.32
N ALA A 152 -9.24 30.81 -33.20
CA ALA A 152 -10.39 30.66 -32.31
C ALA A 152 -11.30 29.48 -32.71
N ILE A 153 -11.58 29.30 -34.01
CA ILE A 153 -12.40 28.19 -34.50
C ILE A 153 -11.72 26.84 -34.23
N LEU A 154 -10.42 26.72 -34.52
CA LEU A 154 -9.67 25.48 -34.29
C LEU A 154 -9.58 25.12 -32.80
N LEU A 155 -9.34 26.10 -31.94
CA LEU A 155 -9.33 25.88 -30.49
C LEU A 155 -10.71 25.46 -29.97
N ALA A 156 -11.78 26.10 -30.43
CA ALA A 156 -13.15 25.72 -30.07
C ALA A 156 -13.50 24.29 -30.55
N ALA A 157 -13.09 23.93 -31.76
CA ALA A 157 -13.25 22.58 -32.30
C ALA A 157 -12.47 21.55 -31.47
N GLY A 158 -11.22 21.86 -31.09
CA GLY A 158 -10.41 21.03 -30.20
C GLY A 158 -11.08 20.79 -28.84
N VAL A 159 -11.64 21.84 -28.23
CA VAL A 159 -12.39 21.72 -26.96
C VAL A 159 -13.63 20.83 -27.12
N VAL A 160 -14.42 21.01 -28.18
CA VAL A 160 -15.60 20.17 -28.45
C VAL A 160 -15.19 18.71 -28.69
N ASN A 161 -14.10 18.47 -29.42
CA ASN A 161 -13.58 17.13 -29.67
C ASN A 161 -13.08 16.47 -28.38
N VAL A 162 -12.43 17.23 -27.49
CA VAL A 162 -12.05 16.74 -26.14
C VAL A 162 -13.29 16.39 -25.32
N MET A 163 -14.32 17.23 -25.34
CA MET A 163 -15.58 16.96 -24.62
C MET A 163 -16.34 15.76 -25.18
N ARG A 164 -16.17 15.44 -26.47
CA ARG A 164 -16.76 14.27 -27.13
C ARG A 164 -15.88 13.02 -27.07
N SER A 165 -14.65 13.12 -26.55
CA SER A 165 -13.82 11.93 -26.36
C SER A 165 -14.52 11.01 -25.36
N THR A 166 -14.77 9.78 -25.82
CA THR A 166 -15.37 8.73 -25.03
C THR A 166 -14.27 7.84 -24.49
N ASP A 167 -14.42 7.41 -23.24
CA ASP A 167 -13.53 6.44 -22.64
C ASP A 167 -13.84 5.07 -23.23
N GLU A 168 -12.86 4.45 -23.88
CA GLU A 168 -12.98 3.06 -24.30
C GLU A 168 -12.47 2.18 -23.15
N VAL A 169 -13.37 1.36 -22.62
CA VAL A 169 -13.05 0.40 -21.55
C VAL A 169 -12.67 -0.92 -22.19
N ARG A 170 -11.44 -1.38 -21.94
CA ARG A 170 -11.01 -2.73 -22.32
C ARG A 170 -11.31 -3.70 -21.20
N TYR A 171 -12.10 -4.70 -21.54
CA TYR A 171 -12.46 -5.81 -20.67
C TYR A 171 -11.60 -7.02 -21.00
N ALA A 172 -11.00 -7.64 -20.00
CA ALA A 172 -10.34 -8.92 -20.14
C ALA A 172 -10.99 -9.98 -19.24
N ASP A 173 -10.90 -11.22 -19.72
CA ASP A 173 -11.35 -12.37 -18.96
C ASP A 173 -10.38 -12.63 -17.79
N ALA A 174 -10.93 -12.68 -16.58
CA ALA A 174 -10.20 -12.99 -15.37
C ALA A 174 -10.99 -13.98 -14.51
N PHE A 175 -10.35 -14.48 -13.46
CA PHE A 175 -11.00 -15.33 -12.46
C PHE A 175 -10.85 -14.70 -11.08
N ALA A 176 -11.97 -14.46 -10.41
CA ALA A 176 -11.98 -14.22 -8.98
C ALA A 176 -11.86 -15.57 -8.25
N VAL A 177 -11.14 -15.58 -7.14
CA VAL A 177 -10.97 -16.78 -6.31
C VAL A 177 -11.94 -16.66 -5.13
N ASP A 178 -12.97 -17.50 -5.14
CA ASP A 178 -13.84 -17.67 -3.98
C ASP A 178 -13.23 -18.76 -3.10
N LEU A 179 -12.95 -18.41 -1.84
CA LEU A 179 -12.43 -19.35 -0.84
C LEU A 179 -13.59 -20.06 -0.14
N GLY A 180 -13.54 -21.40 -0.12
CA GLY A 180 -14.44 -22.24 0.65
C GLY A 180 -14.15 -22.21 2.16
N PRO A 181 -14.84 -23.06 2.95
CA PRO A 181 -14.60 -23.15 4.39
C PRO A 181 -13.17 -23.63 4.71
N SER A 182 -12.59 -23.04 5.75
CA SER A 182 -11.24 -23.35 6.20
C SER A 182 -11.18 -24.71 6.92
N HIS A 183 -10.25 -25.56 6.50
CA HIS A 183 -10.03 -26.89 7.06
C HIS A 183 -8.51 -27.15 7.26
N PRO A 184 -8.12 -28.13 8.09
CA PRO A 184 -6.70 -28.49 8.23
C PRO A 184 -6.14 -28.98 6.89
N CYS A 185 -4.94 -28.51 6.51
CA CYS A 185 -4.28 -29.00 5.31
C CYS A 185 -3.89 -30.49 5.46
N PRO A 186 -3.80 -31.25 4.36
CA PRO A 186 -3.29 -32.62 4.37
C PRO A 186 -1.82 -32.63 4.84
N GLY A 187 -1.45 -33.60 5.68
CA GLY A 187 -0.08 -33.75 6.22
C GLY A 187 0.06 -33.46 7.72
N GLY A 188 -0.96 -32.87 8.35
CA GLY A 188 -0.99 -32.67 9.81
C GLY A 188 0.00 -31.60 10.32
N PRO A 189 0.21 -31.53 11.64
CA PRO A 189 1.08 -30.53 12.25
C PRO A 189 2.55 -30.73 11.87
N LEU A 190 3.23 -29.64 11.51
CA LEU A 190 4.63 -29.64 11.08
C LEU A 190 5.54 -28.95 12.11
N PRO A 191 6.79 -29.39 12.31
CA PRO A 191 7.72 -28.68 13.18
C PRO A 191 8.06 -27.30 12.60
N VAL A 192 8.05 -26.27 13.45
CA VAL A 192 8.39 -24.89 13.06
C VAL A 192 9.91 -24.72 12.99
N ALA A 193 10.53 -25.22 11.93
CA ALA A 193 11.99 -25.27 11.82
C ALA A 193 12.65 -23.90 11.49
N ASN A 194 13.83 -23.65 12.07
CA ASN A 194 14.73 -22.53 11.73
C ASN A 194 14.11 -21.12 11.80
N ARG A 195 13.05 -20.92 12.59
CA ARG A 195 12.39 -19.62 12.74
C ARG A 195 13.04 -18.78 13.83
N ARG A 196 13.02 -17.46 13.64
CA ARG A 196 13.36 -16.50 14.72
C ARG A 196 12.24 -16.50 15.75
N LEU A 197 12.61 -16.44 17.01
CA LEU A 197 11.66 -16.41 18.12
C LEU A 197 11.97 -15.22 19.02
N ARG A 198 10.91 -14.62 19.56
CA ARG A 198 11.03 -13.50 20.51
C ARG A 198 10.14 -13.78 21.70
N LEU A 199 10.76 -14.00 22.86
CA LEU A 199 10.07 -14.19 24.13
C LEU A 199 10.06 -12.87 24.90
N SER A 200 8.91 -12.24 24.99
CA SER A 200 8.67 -11.01 25.72
C SER A 200 8.11 -11.34 27.11
N LEU A 201 8.84 -10.91 28.13
CA LEU A 201 8.53 -11.12 29.54
C LEU A 201 8.03 -9.79 30.13
N PRO A 202 6.83 -9.76 30.74
CA PRO A 202 6.40 -8.56 31.44
C PRO A 202 7.33 -8.26 32.61
N GLY A 203 7.55 -6.98 32.88
CA GLY A 203 8.27 -6.53 34.07
C GLY A 203 7.64 -7.08 35.36
N ARG A 204 8.42 -7.15 36.43
CA ARG A 204 7.97 -7.61 37.75
C ARG A 204 6.91 -6.67 38.32
N ASP A 205 7.15 -5.37 38.18
CA ASP A 205 6.30 -4.31 38.73
C ASP A 205 5.61 -3.49 37.61
N GLU A 206 4.50 -2.83 37.96
CA GLU A 206 3.82 -1.92 37.04
C GLU A 206 4.77 -0.79 36.61
N GLY A 207 5.07 -0.72 35.30
CA GLY A 207 5.97 0.27 34.72
C GLY A 207 7.40 -0.21 34.45
N GLU A 208 7.77 -1.42 34.86
CA GLU A 208 9.05 -2.01 34.44
C GLU A 208 9.00 -2.41 32.95
N ALA A 209 10.08 -2.13 32.23
CA ALA A 209 10.16 -2.38 30.80
C ALA A 209 10.01 -3.88 30.48
N THR A 210 9.26 -4.18 29.42
CA THR A 210 9.14 -5.56 28.91
C THR A 210 10.52 -6.04 28.46
N ARG A 211 10.97 -7.16 29.02
CA ARG A 211 12.25 -7.76 28.64
C ARG A 211 12.04 -8.70 27.47
N VAL A 212 12.91 -8.59 26.48
CA VAL A 212 12.81 -9.38 25.25
C VAL A 212 14.02 -10.30 25.13
N ILE A 213 13.76 -11.60 24.99
CA ILE A 213 14.79 -12.63 24.78
C ILE A 213 14.64 -13.19 23.38
N ALA A 214 15.68 -13.06 22.56
CA ALA A 214 15.70 -13.63 21.22
C ALA A 214 16.11 -15.12 21.27
N GLY A 215 15.51 -15.93 20.41
CA GLY A 215 15.83 -17.33 20.22
C GLY A 215 15.69 -17.75 18.77
N ARG A 216 16.06 -19.01 18.48
CA ARG A 216 15.84 -19.65 17.18
C ARG A 216 15.37 -21.08 17.42
N SER A 217 14.39 -21.54 16.63
CA SER A 217 14.00 -22.94 16.64
C SER A 217 14.95 -23.79 15.82
N ASP A 218 15.20 -25.02 16.26
CA ASP A 218 15.97 -26.02 15.53
C ASP A 218 15.16 -26.71 14.42
N ALA A 219 15.73 -27.71 13.74
CA ALA A 219 15.08 -28.46 12.68
C ALA A 219 13.81 -29.23 13.13
N HIS A 220 13.65 -29.45 14.44
CA HIS A 220 12.50 -30.12 15.03
C HIS A 220 11.51 -29.13 15.67
N GLY A 221 11.70 -27.82 15.46
CA GLY A 221 10.85 -26.79 16.03
C GLY A 221 11.12 -26.53 17.51
N ARG A 222 12.25 -27.01 18.06
CA ARG A 222 12.56 -26.84 19.48
C ARG A 222 13.42 -25.59 19.71
N ALA A 223 13.16 -24.91 20.82
CA ALA A 223 13.94 -23.74 21.23
C ALA A 223 14.18 -23.75 22.74
N ARG A 224 15.27 -23.09 23.15
CA ARG A 224 15.62 -22.90 24.56
C ARG A 224 15.75 -21.41 24.86
N PHE A 225 15.23 -21.00 26.01
CA PHE A 225 15.36 -19.65 26.55
C PHE A 225 15.92 -19.71 27.97
N GLU A 226 16.84 -18.79 28.29
CA GLU A 226 17.35 -18.57 29.64
C GLU A 226 16.76 -17.27 30.18
N LEU A 227 15.91 -17.39 31.20
CA LEU A 227 15.17 -16.29 31.81
C LEU A 227 16.01 -15.48 32.82
N SER A 228 17.33 -15.66 32.84
CA SER A 228 18.26 -15.14 33.87
C SER A 228 17.96 -13.70 34.22
N LEU A 229 17.31 -13.49 35.37
CA LEU A 229 17.09 -12.17 35.95
C LEU A 229 18.45 -11.68 36.45
N GLU A 230 18.93 -10.56 35.90
CA GLU A 230 20.03 -9.85 36.55
C GLU A 230 19.56 -9.55 37.99
N PRO A 231 20.31 -9.96 39.02
CA PRO A 231 19.92 -9.68 40.38
C PRO A 231 19.94 -8.16 40.54
N ASN A 232 18.78 -7.52 40.66
CA ASN A 232 18.71 -6.10 40.99
C ASN A 232 19.27 -5.94 42.42
N PRO A 233 20.45 -5.34 42.61
CA PRO A 233 21.10 -5.28 43.92
C PRO A 233 20.39 -4.32 44.89
N ALA A 234 19.34 -3.61 44.45
CA ALA A 234 18.61 -2.62 45.25
C ALA A 234 17.33 -3.15 45.92
N ALA A 235 16.90 -4.40 45.66
CA ALA A 235 15.68 -4.95 46.26
C ALA A 235 16.00 -5.63 47.61
N ALA A 236 15.87 -4.88 48.70
CA ALA A 236 15.88 -5.42 50.06
C ALA A 236 14.80 -6.51 50.24
N PRO A 237 15.05 -7.54 51.07
CA PRO A 237 14.17 -8.69 51.21
C PRO A 237 13.09 -8.42 52.25
N ASP A 238 12.03 -7.66 51.94
CA ASP A 238 10.98 -7.48 52.97
C ASP A 238 9.52 -7.42 52.51
N SER A 239 9.24 -7.56 51.21
CA SER A 239 7.84 -7.66 50.74
C SER A 239 7.73 -8.55 49.51
N ALA A 240 8.18 -9.81 49.61
CA ALA A 240 7.84 -10.81 48.62
C ALA A 240 6.42 -11.34 48.91
N PRO A 241 5.43 -11.16 48.03
CA PRO A 241 4.19 -11.93 48.11
C PRO A 241 4.52 -13.42 48.08
N ALA A 242 3.76 -14.21 48.83
CA ALA A 242 4.05 -15.62 49.11
C ALA A 242 4.49 -16.41 47.84
N PRO A 243 5.57 -17.20 47.91
CA PRO A 243 6.26 -17.79 46.75
C PRO A 243 5.53 -18.99 46.11
N ASP A 244 4.25 -19.23 46.41
CA ASP A 244 3.54 -20.38 45.87
C ASP A 244 2.66 -19.98 44.67
N LYS A 245 3.20 -20.21 43.47
CA LYS A 245 2.45 -20.47 42.21
C LYS A 245 1.86 -19.27 41.45
N ALA A 246 2.42 -18.07 41.56
CA ALA A 246 2.05 -17.01 40.61
C ALA A 246 2.52 -17.38 39.19
N LEU A 247 1.58 -17.51 38.25
CA LEU A 247 1.85 -17.65 36.82
C LEU A 247 1.83 -16.27 36.19
N ARG A 248 2.83 -15.97 35.35
CA ARG A 248 2.86 -14.76 34.53
C ARG A 248 2.78 -15.12 33.05
N ALA A 249 2.03 -14.31 32.31
CA ALA A 249 1.91 -14.42 30.86
C ALA A 249 3.20 -13.90 30.20
N ALA A 250 3.87 -14.75 29.43
CA ALA A 250 4.96 -14.38 28.54
C ALA A 250 4.46 -14.48 27.10
N VAL A 251 4.85 -13.54 26.25
CA VAL A 251 4.42 -13.48 24.86
C VAL A 251 5.53 -14.02 23.97
N LEU A 252 5.25 -15.09 23.24
CA LEU A 252 6.16 -15.70 22.28
C LEU A 252 5.71 -15.33 20.86
N GLU A 253 6.55 -14.59 20.16
CA GLU A 253 6.34 -14.24 18.75
C GLU A 253 7.26 -15.07 17.86
N ILE A 254 6.72 -15.47 16.69
CA ILE A 254 7.39 -16.31 15.71
C ILE A 254 7.67 -15.46 14.48
N GLY A 255 8.94 -15.26 14.14
CA GLY A 255 9.38 -14.48 12.99
C GLY A 255 9.71 -15.33 11.77
N GLU A 256 10.07 -14.68 10.68
CA GLU A 256 10.51 -15.35 9.46
C GLU A 256 11.81 -16.16 9.63
N ALA A 257 12.00 -17.15 8.75
CA ALA A 257 13.25 -17.91 8.64
C ALA A 257 14.30 -17.00 7.98
N GLU A 258 14.94 -16.16 8.79
CA GLU A 258 16.09 -15.31 8.43
C GLU A 258 15.74 -14.17 7.45
N PRO A 259 15.54 -12.93 7.94
CA PRO A 259 15.51 -11.79 7.03
C PRO A 259 16.90 -11.63 6.41
N ASP A 260 16.94 -11.15 5.16
CA ASP A 260 18.16 -10.67 4.53
C ASP A 260 18.88 -9.75 5.53
N PRO A 261 20.17 -9.99 5.88
CA PRO A 261 20.89 -9.21 6.88
C PRO A 261 20.98 -7.71 6.53
N SER A 262 20.65 -7.33 5.30
CA SER A 262 20.55 -5.94 4.85
C SER A 262 19.17 -5.29 5.07
N SER A 263 18.18 -6.06 5.51
CA SER A 263 16.82 -5.60 5.76
C SER A 263 16.53 -5.49 7.25
N ASP A 264 16.23 -4.28 7.71
CA ASP A 264 15.55 -4.11 9.00
C ASP A 264 14.22 -4.87 8.92
N PRO A 265 13.93 -5.80 9.85
CA PRO A 265 12.70 -6.56 9.81
C PRO A 265 11.54 -5.57 9.96
N GLY A 266 10.79 -5.39 8.87
CA GLY A 266 9.57 -4.60 8.87
C GLY A 266 8.55 -5.18 9.87
N PRO A 267 7.49 -4.43 10.19
CA PRO A 267 6.42 -4.91 11.07
C PRO A 267 5.80 -6.24 10.59
N ASP A 268 5.88 -6.53 9.30
CA ASP A 268 5.34 -7.76 8.68
C ASP A 268 6.28 -8.98 8.81
N ALA A 269 7.48 -8.83 9.38
CA ALA A 269 8.45 -9.93 9.53
C ALA A 269 8.12 -10.91 10.67
N TRP A 270 7.03 -10.65 11.41
CA TRP A 270 6.57 -11.44 12.55
C TRP A 270 5.17 -11.99 12.27
N ALA A 271 4.91 -13.20 12.74
CA ALA A 271 3.60 -13.82 12.65
C ALA A 271 2.55 -12.93 13.36
N PRO A 272 1.37 -12.74 12.75
CA PRO A 272 0.37 -11.80 13.25
C PRO A 272 -0.24 -12.22 14.59
N LYS A 273 -0.21 -13.52 14.93
CA LYS A 273 -0.78 -14.06 16.17
C LYS A 273 0.33 -14.51 17.13
N PRO A 274 0.55 -13.83 18.26
CA PRO A 274 1.52 -14.27 19.26
C PRO A 274 0.97 -15.44 20.09
N LEU A 275 1.87 -16.24 20.67
CA LEU A 275 1.54 -17.30 21.63
C LEU A 275 1.69 -16.78 23.06
N ILE A 276 0.74 -17.09 23.94
CA ILE A 276 0.79 -16.68 25.36
C ILE A 276 1.18 -17.87 26.22
N LEU A 277 2.41 -17.87 26.74
CA LEU A 277 2.93 -18.89 27.65
C LEU A 277 2.67 -18.48 29.10
N ARG A 278 2.24 -19.42 29.95
CA ARG A 278 2.08 -19.17 31.39
C ARG A 278 3.29 -19.71 32.15
N LEU A 279 4.23 -18.84 32.49
CA LEU A 279 5.48 -19.20 33.16
C LEU A 279 5.36 -18.96 34.67
N ARG A 280 5.93 -19.86 35.48
CA ARG A 280 5.96 -19.70 36.93
C ARG A 280 7.03 -18.70 37.33
N VAL A 281 6.70 -17.79 38.24
CA VAL A 281 7.66 -16.91 38.91
C VAL A 281 7.87 -17.32 40.37
N PRO A 282 9.04 -17.01 40.97
CA PRO A 282 10.22 -16.37 40.37
C PRO A 282 11.02 -17.30 39.45
N TRP A 283 11.72 -16.74 38.46
CA TRP A 283 12.57 -17.50 37.50
C TRP A 283 13.96 -17.78 38.08
N THR A 284 14.00 -18.32 39.29
CA THR A 284 15.24 -18.64 40.02
C THR A 284 15.53 -20.13 39.96
N ASP A 285 16.70 -20.53 40.47
CA ASP A 285 17.08 -21.94 40.59
C ASP A 285 16.06 -22.68 41.46
N GLY A 286 15.22 -23.47 40.80
CA GLY A 286 14.16 -24.25 41.42
C GLY A 286 14.08 -25.62 40.75
N VAL A 287 13.85 -26.66 41.54
CA VAL A 287 13.85 -28.06 41.09
C VAL A 287 12.50 -28.48 40.48
N GLN A 288 11.45 -27.66 40.63
CA GLN A 288 10.12 -28.01 40.15
C GLN A 288 9.95 -27.66 38.67
N ALA A 289 9.62 -28.68 37.87
CA ALA A 289 9.23 -28.51 36.48
C ALA A 289 7.81 -27.94 36.39
N HIS A 290 7.61 -26.95 35.52
CA HIS A 290 6.28 -26.45 35.15
C HIS A 290 6.09 -26.65 33.66
N SER A 291 4.96 -27.24 33.24
CA SER A 291 4.67 -27.47 31.83
C SER A 291 3.34 -26.87 31.45
N GLY A 292 3.17 -26.58 30.17
CA GLY A 292 1.93 -26.09 29.62
C GLY A 292 1.93 -26.13 28.10
N SER A 293 0.80 -25.77 27.52
CA SER A 293 0.64 -25.58 26.09
C SER A 293 0.01 -24.22 25.80
N ALA A 294 0.36 -23.64 24.66
CA ALA A 294 -0.24 -22.44 24.12
C ALA A 294 -0.61 -22.69 22.66
N ASP A 295 -1.74 -22.15 22.21
CA ASP A 295 -2.27 -22.40 20.87
C ASP A 295 -2.95 -21.15 20.31
N THR A 296 -2.52 -20.67 19.14
CA THR A 296 -3.08 -19.47 18.52
C THR A 296 -4.55 -19.62 18.16
N ARG A 297 -5.03 -20.85 17.99
CA ARG A 297 -6.45 -21.15 17.68
C ARG A 297 -7.38 -20.91 18.87
N THR A 298 -6.82 -20.85 20.08
CA THR A 298 -7.58 -20.68 21.32
C THR A 298 -7.67 -19.23 21.79
N LEU A 299 -6.86 -18.33 21.20
CA LEU A 299 -6.81 -16.91 21.59
C LEU A 299 -8.04 -16.12 21.19
N ASP A 300 -8.83 -16.60 20.22
CA ASP A 300 -10.11 -15.98 19.82
C ASP A 300 -11.24 -16.24 20.84
N GLN A 301 -10.95 -16.86 22.00
CA GLN A 301 -11.91 -16.98 23.09
C GLN A 301 -12.00 -15.67 23.90
N PRO A 302 -13.19 -15.05 24.03
CA PRO A 302 -13.37 -13.82 24.80
C PRO A 302 -13.03 -14.06 26.28
N GLY A 303 -11.94 -13.45 26.76
CA GLY A 303 -11.51 -13.52 28.17
C GLY A 303 -10.01 -13.55 28.42
N LEU A 304 -9.17 -13.72 27.39
CA LEU A 304 -7.72 -13.47 27.48
C LEU A 304 -7.44 -12.03 27.04
N GLU A 305 -7.49 -11.08 27.97
CA GLU A 305 -6.96 -9.73 27.74
C GLU A 305 -5.45 -9.85 27.46
N LEU A 306 -5.05 -9.56 26.22
CA LEU A 306 -3.65 -9.31 25.90
C LEU A 306 -3.15 -8.18 26.82
N PRO A 307 -1.98 -8.31 27.46
CA PRO A 307 -1.38 -7.18 28.14
C PRO A 307 -1.25 -6.08 27.09
N SER A 308 -1.98 -4.97 27.30
CA SER A 308 -1.97 -3.79 26.45
C SER A 308 -0.54 -3.51 26.01
N GLN A 309 -0.23 -3.76 24.74
CA GLN A 309 1.00 -3.30 24.13
C GLN A 309 0.93 -1.78 24.24
N GLY A 310 1.64 -1.21 25.21
CA GLY A 310 1.63 0.21 25.47
C GLY A 310 1.91 0.94 24.17
N ASP A 311 0.92 1.72 23.73
CA ASP A 311 0.99 2.61 22.58
C ASP A 311 2.31 3.39 22.63
N SER A 312 3.28 2.96 21.82
CA SER A 312 4.45 3.75 21.52
C SER A 312 3.98 4.91 20.67
N LYS A 313 3.48 5.96 21.33
CA LYS A 313 3.19 7.27 20.73
C LYS A 313 4.48 7.81 20.11
N ARG A 314 4.74 7.47 18.84
CA ARG A 314 5.60 8.26 17.97
C ARG A 314 4.93 9.63 17.80
N LYS A 315 5.37 10.59 18.62
CA LYS A 315 5.23 12.02 18.33
C LYS A 315 6.01 12.30 17.05
N ASN A 316 5.31 12.32 15.92
CA ASN A 316 5.75 13.12 14.78
C ASN A 316 5.18 14.53 15.01
N SER A 317 6.04 15.44 15.45
CA SER A 317 5.78 16.87 15.32
C SER A 317 6.14 17.32 13.89
N PRO A 318 5.45 18.35 13.35
CA PRO A 318 5.68 18.90 12.03
C PRO A 318 7.06 19.56 11.88
#